data_AF-Q0ATS0-F1
#
_entry.id   AF-Q0ATS0-F1
#
_cell.length_a   1.000
_cell.length_b   1.000
_cell.length_c   1.000
_cell.angle_alpha   90.00
_cell.angle_beta   90.00
_cell.angle_gamma   90.00
#
_symmetry.space_group_name_H-M   'P 1'
#
loop_
_entity.id
_entity.type
_entity.pdbx_description
1 polymer ?
#
loop_
_entity_poly.entity_id
_entity_poly.type
_entity_poly.pdbx_seq_one_letter_code
_entity_poly.pdbx_strand_id
1 'polypeptide(L)'
;MNRIGRASFAAIALSGWMTSSAAFAGDPQDGAGIQHVCIEAGFAEPVCTCIVREAGSRFTHAQMHVLALAIPDLRRISEDPTLIADNEDAEHLSADQLATLRQRAEDADRVIQQACGIGLSLDAG
;
A
#
# COMPACT_ATOMS: atom_id res chain seq x y z
N MET A 1 -66.03 -2.13 22.15
CA MET A 1 -65.11 -2.24 21.01
C MET A 1 -63.69 -2.11 21.52
N ASN A 2 -62.97 -3.22 21.69
CA ASN A 2 -61.54 -3.22 22.06
C ASN A 2 -60.82 -4.20 21.13
N ARG A 3 -59.95 -3.70 20.24
CA ARG A 3 -59.01 -4.52 19.48
C ARG A 3 -57.62 -3.89 19.57
N ILE A 4 -56.78 -4.56 20.35
CA ILE A 4 -55.42 -5.01 20.04
C ILE A 4 -54.60 -4.10 19.11
N GLY A 5 -53.55 -3.51 19.66
CA GLY A 5 -52.44 -2.93 18.92
C GLY A 5 -51.11 -3.14 19.65
N ARG A 6 -50.62 -4.38 19.68
CA ARG A 6 -49.20 -4.66 19.96
C ARG A 6 -48.43 -4.25 18.70
N ALA A 7 -47.73 -3.14 18.74
CA ALA A 7 -46.72 -2.81 17.74
C ALA A 7 -45.34 -2.96 18.41
N SER A 8 -44.82 -4.18 18.34
CA SER A 8 -43.40 -4.45 18.54
C SER A 8 -42.65 -3.84 17.37
N PHE A 9 -42.04 -2.67 17.55
CA PHE A 9 -41.06 -2.17 16.61
C PHE A 9 -39.72 -2.81 16.93
N ALA A 10 -39.37 -3.80 16.11
CA ALA A 10 -38.05 -4.39 16.07
C ALA A 10 -37.02 -3.30 15.73
N ALA A 11 -36.16 -2.99 16.71
CA ALA A 11 -34.95 -2.23 16.47
C ALA A 11 -34.01 -3.14 15.64
N ILE A 12 -34.01 -2.92 14.33
CA ILE A 12 -32.98 -3.46 13.43
C ILE A 12 -31.69 -2.73 13.81
N ALA A 13 -30.87 -3.38 14.63
CA ALA A 13 -29.49 -2.97 14.85
C ALA A 13 -28.75 -3.15 13.52
N LEU A 14 -28.67 -2.07 12.75
CA LEU A 14 -27.83 -2.00 11.57
C LEU A 14 -26.39 -2.25 12.02
N SER A 15 -25.88 -3.37 11.53
CA SER A 15 -24.55 -3.92 11.69
C SER A 15 -23.51 -2.95 11.13
N GLY A 16 -23.21 -1.94 11.93
CA GLY A 16 -22.15 -0.98 11.66
C GLY A 16 -20.85 -1.49 12.26
N TRP A 17 -19.89 -1.76 11.37
CA TRP A 17 -18.46 -1.64 11.64
C TRP A 17 -17.84 -2.85 12.34
N MET A 18 -17.73 -3.95 11.60
CA MET A 18 -16.48 -4.69 11.64
C MET A 18 -15.77 -4.44 10.32
N THR A 19 -15.04 -3.33 10.31
CA THR A 19 -13.94 -3.08 9.41
C THR A 19 -13.05 -4.31 9.46
N SER A 20 -13.14 -5.15 8.42
CA SER A 20 -12.13 -6.14 8.09
C SER A 20 -10.84 -5.37 7.79
N SER A 21 -10.15 -4.96 8.85
CA SER A 21 -8.73 -4.70 8.79
C SER A 21 -8.11 -6.07 8.63
N ALA A 22 -8.15 -6.59 7.40
CA ALA A 22 -7.13 -7.51 6.96
C ALA A 22 -5.83 -6.72 7.11
N ALA A 23 -5.27 -6.78 8.32
CA ALA A 23 -3.88 -6.49 8.54
C ALA A 23 -3.17 -7.56 7.72
N PHE A 24 -2.93 -7.25 6.45
CA PHE A 24 -1.70 -7.63 5.80
C PHE A 24 -0.61 -6.98 6.65
N ALA A 25 -0.33 -7.62 7.79
CA ALA A 25 0.86 -7.36 8.57
C ALA A 25 1.96 -7.90 7.67
N GLY A 26 2.39 -7.04 6.74
CA GLY A 26 3.60 -7.29 6.03
C GLY A 26 4.68 -7.47 7.09
N ASP A 27 5.42 -8.58 7.01
CA ASP A 27 6.69 -8.74 7.69
C ASP A 27 7.44 -7.39 7.76
N PRO A 28 7.85 -6.95 8.96
CA PRO A 28 8.49 -5.66 9.16
C PRO A 28 9.80 -5.51 8.36
N GLN A 29 10.40 -6.60 7.85
CA GLN A 29 11.59 -6.53 7.02
C GLN A 29 11.31 -5.97 5.61
N ASP A 30 10.14 -6.22 5.04
CA ASP A 30 9.88 -5.86 3.63
C ASP A 30 9.44 -4.39 3.46
N GLY A 31 8.86 -3.80 4.51
CA GLY A 31 8.61 -2.36 4.57
C GLY A 31 9.85 -1.53 4.89
N ALA A 32 10.92 -2.16 5.41
CA ALA A 32 12.11 -1.46 5.88
C ALA A 32 12.86 -0.76 4.74
N GLY A 33 12.86 -1.32 3.53
CA GLY A 33 13.52 -0.71 2.37
C GLY A 33 12.90 0.65 2.00
N ILE A 34 11.58 0.70 1.85
CA ILE A 34 10.85 1.96 1.56
C ILE A 34 11.01 2.95 2.73
N GLN A 35 10.94 2.47 3.97
CA GLN A 35 11.13 3.33 5.15
C GLN A 35 12.53 3.95 5.16
N HIS A 36 13.56 3.16 4.89
CA HIS A 36 14.95 3.58 4.91
C HIS A 36 15.21 4.66 3.85
N VAL A 37 14.83 4.40 2.60
CA VAL A 37 15.00 5.36 1.50
C VAL A 37 14.24 6.67 1.78
N CYS A 38 13.04 6.59 2.36
CA CYS A 38 12.28 7.77 2.76
C CYS A 38 12.97 8.60 3.85
N ILE A 39 13.56 7.95 4.86
CA ILE A 39 14.31 8.64 5.92
C ILE A 39 15.60 9.25 5.37
N GLU A 40 16.32 8.53 4.50
CA GLU A 40 17.53 9.03 3.84
C GLU A 40 17.24 10.24 2.93
N ALA A 41 16.06 10.29 2.31
CA ALA A 41 15.58 11.46 1.59
C ALA A 41 15.23 12.67 2.49
N GLY A 42 15.31 12.51 3.81
CA GLY A 42 15.16 13.60 4.79
C GLY A 42 13.76 13.77 5.36
N PHE A 43 12.85 12.83 5.12
CA PHE A 43 11.49 12.90 5.64
C PHE A 43 11.38 12.41 7.08
N ALA A 44 10.36 12.93 7.78
CA ALA A 44 10.07 12.55 9.15
C ALA A 44 9.61 11.08 9.23
N GLU A 45 10.13 10.35 10.21
CA GLU A 45 9.77 8.95 10.51
C GLU A 45 8.25 8.63 10.49
N PRO A 46 7.35 9.46 11.08
CA PRO A 46 5.91 9.19 10.98
C PRO A 46 5.36 9.26 9.54
N VAL A 47 5.92 10.10 8.67
CA VAL A 47 5.54 10.17 7.25
C VAL A 47 6.00 8.90 6.53
N CYS A 48 7.24 8.49 6.75
CA CYS A 48 7.77 7.25 6.16
C CYS A 48 7.01 6.01 6.64
N THR A 49 6.61 5.98 7.91
CA THR A 49 5.76 4.91 8.46
C THR A 49 4.37 4.89 7.81
N CYS A 50 3.79 6.06 7.53
CA CYS A 50 2.53 6.18 6.79
C CYS A 50 2.67 5.60 5.37
N ILE A 51 3.72 5.98 4.64
CA ILE A 51 3.98 5.51 3.27
C ILE A 51 4.09 3.98 3.25
N VAL A 52 4.89 3.40 4.15
CA VAL A 52 5.08 1.94 4.24
C VAL A 52 3.76 1.23 4.55
N ARG A 53 2.97 1.75 5.49
CA ARG A 53 1.67 1.18 5.85
C ARG A 53 0.70 1.21 4.68
N GLU A 54 0.60 2.33 3.98
CA GLU A 54 -0.29 2.45 2.83
C GLU A 54 0.18 1.58 1.65
N ALA A 55 1.49 1.53 1.38
CA ALA A 55 2.05 0.67 0.34
C ALA A 55 1.83 -0.82 0.66
N GLY A 56 2.10 -1.25 1.91
CA GLY A 56 1.92 -2.64 2.35
C GLY A 56 0.47 -3.13 2.30
N SER A 57 -0.52 -2.23 2.35
CA SER A 57 -1.93 -2.59 2.13
C SER A 57 -2.30 -2.89 0.68
N ARG A 58 -1.43 -2.54 -0.29
CA ARG A 58 -1.71 -2.56 -1.74
C ARG A 58 -0.80 -3.51 -2.52
N PHE A 59 0.39 -3.76 -2.00
CA PHE A 59 1.45 -4.52 -2.66
C PHE A 59 1.86 -5.74 -1.83
N THR A 60 2.27 -6.79 -2.53
CA THR A 60 2.87 -7.96 -1.90
C THR A 60 4.30 -7.67 -1.45
N HIS A 61 4.88 -8.55 -0.63
CA HIS A 61 6.28 -8.48 -0.20
C HIS A 61 7.28 -8.32 -1.34
N ALA A 62 7.21 -9.19 -2.34
CA ALA A 62 8.07 -9.11 -3.52
C ALA A 62 7.89 -7.78 -4.28
N GLN A 63 6.65 -7.26 -4.36
CA GLN A 63 6.38 -5.97 -5.01
C GLN A 63 6.93 -4.79 -4.20
N MET A 64 6.79 -4.83 -2.87
CA MET A 64 7.35 -3.83 -1.94
C MET A 64 8.87 -3.76 -2.03
N HIS A 65 9.55 -4.90 -2.18
CA HIS A 65 10.98 -4.94 -2.40
C HIS A 65 11.38 -4.25 -3.71
N VAL A 66 10.71 -4.58 -4.83
CA VAL A 66 10.96 -3.93 -6.13
C VAL A 66 10.68 -2.41 -6.05
N LEU A 67 9.63 -2.00 -5.34
CA LEU A 67 9.35 -0.59 -5.09
C LEU A 67 10.49 0.09 -4.34
N ALA A 68 11.00 -0.51 -3.26
CA ALA A 68 12.10 0.06 -2.48
C ALA A 68 13.36 0.32 -3.32
N LEU A 69 13.66 -0.55 -4.29
CA LEU A 69 14.80 -0.38 -5.20
C LEU A 69 14.58 0.68 -6.29
N ALA A 70 13.32 0.90 -6.67
CA ALA A 70 12.96 1.87 -7.70
C ALA A 70 12.83 3.30 -7.16
N ILE A 71 12.38 3.46 -5.90
CA ILE A 71 12.22 4.77 -5.27
C ILE A 71 13.55 5.55 -5.30
N PRO A 72 13.52 6.86 -5.63
CA PRO A 72 12.33 7.68 -5.90
C PRO A 72 11.75 7.58 -7.32
N ASP A 73 12.44 6.95 -8.27
CA ASP A 73 12.01 6.87 -9.67
C ASP A 73 11.27 5.56 -10.00
N LEU A 74 9.95 5.58 -9.82
CA LEU A 74 9.07 4.44 -10.11
C LEU A 74 9.12 3.96 -11.57
N ARG A 75 9.60 4.80 -12.51
CA ARG A 75 9.73 4.38 -13.91
C ARG A 75 10.74 3.25 -14.08
N ARG A 76 11.74 3.19 -13.20
CA ARG A 76 12.79 2.16 -13.22
C ARG A 76 12.22 0.74 -13.11
N ILE A 77 11.05 0.55 -12.48
CA ILE A 77 10.39 -0.77 -12.33
C ILE A 77 10.25 -1.50 -13.68
N SER A 78 9.90 -0.79 -14.75
CA SER A 78 9.74 -1.40 -16.09
C SER A 78 10.93 -1.17 -17.02
N GLU A 79 11.83 -0.24 -16.68
CA GLU A 79 12.96 0.14 -17.51
C GLU A 79 14.27 -0.60 -17.12
N ASP A 80 14.36 -1.07 -15.88
CA ASP A 80 15.56 -1.69 -15.32
C ASP A 80 15.31 -3.16 -14.92
N PRO A 81 15.65 -4.13 -15.79
CA PRO A 81 15.45 -5.55 -15.51
C PRO A 81 16.37 -6.07 -14.39
N THR A 82 17.38 -5.31 -13.97
CA THR A 82 18.31 -5.73 -12.90
C THR A 82 17.67 -5.66 -11.51
N LEU A 83 16.61 -4.85 -11.34
CA LEU A 83 15.87 -4.71 -10.07
C LEU A 83 15.24 -6.02 -9.56
N ILE A 84 15.11 -7.02 -10.43
CA ILE A 84 14.45 -8.30 -10.15
C ILE A 84 15.45 -9.45 -10.28
N ALA A 85 16.59 -9.21 -10.93
CA ALA A 85 17.60 -10.21 -11.20
C ALA A 85 18.33 -10.68 -9.92
N ASP A 86 18.39 -9.82 -8.89
CA ASP A 86 19.08 -10.12 -7.63
C ASP A 86 18.15 -10.72 -6.54
N ASN A 87 16.87 -10.97 -6.85
CA ASN A 87 15.96 -11.63 -5.91
C ASN A 87 15.77 -13.10 -6.29
N GLU A 88 16.59 -13.97 -5.71
CA GLU A 88 16.46 -15.43 -5.87
C GLU A 88 15.11 -15.98 -5.38
N ASP A 89 14.45 -15.26 -4.46
CA ASP A 89 13.11 -15.58 -3.92
C ASP A 89 11.96 -14.79 -4.59
N ALA A 90 12.27 -13.81 -5.46
CA ALA A 90 11.23 -13.14 -6.22
C ALA A 90 10.77 -14.09 -7.33
N GLU A 91 9.51 -14.48 -7.24
CA GLU A 91 8.72 -14.89 -8.39
C GLU A 91 9.04 -13.93 -9.54
N HIS A 92 9.80 -14.42 -10.54
CA HIS A 92 10.36 -13.57 -11.59
C HIS A 92 9.20 -12.89 -12.32
N LEU A 93 9.00 -11.61 -12.04
CA LEU A 93 7.94 -10.84 -12.67
C LEU A 93 8.26 -10.70 -14.16
N SER A 94 7.33 -11.10 -15.01
CA SER A 94 7.45 -10.90 -16.45
C SER A 94 7.44 -9.41 -16.80
N ALA A 95 7.90 -9.05 -18.00
CA ALA A 95 7.87 -7.66 -18.48
C ALA A 95 6.46 -7.02 -18.39
N ASP A 96 5.41 -7.79 -18.69
CA ASP A 96 4.02 -7.33 -18.57
C ASP A 96 3.58 -7.12 -17.12
N GLN A 97 4.04 -8.00 -16.21
CA GLN A 97 3.78 -7.87 -14.78
C GLN A 97 4.49 -6.65 -14.19
N LEU A 98 5.70 -6.32 -14.66
CA LEU A 98 6.43 -5.11 -14.28
C LEU A 98 5.79 -3.84 -14.80
N ALA A 99 5.36 -3.83 -16.06
CA ALA A 99 4.62 -2.70 -16.62
C ALA A 99 3.32 -2.45 -15.83
N THR A 100 2.63 -3.53 -15.46
CA THR A 100 1.44 -3.47 -14.60
C THR A 100 1.78 -2.98 -13.19
N LEU A 101 2.88 -3.46 -12.61
CA LEU A 101 3.34 -3.02 -11.29
C LEU A 101 3.68 -1.53 -11.28
N ARG A 102 4.41 -1.03 -12.28
CA ARG A 102 4.70 0.40 -12.45
C ARG A 102 3.41 1.21 -12.47
N GLN A 103 2.45 0.84 -13.33
CA GLN A 103 1.18 1.57 -13.44
C GLN A 103 0.44 1.61 -12.09
N ARG A 104 0.39 0.47 -11.38
CA ARG A 104 -0.21 0.38 -10.05
C ARG A 104 0.55 1.21 -9.01
N ALA A 105 1.88 1.26 -9.10
CA ALA A 105 2.74 2.07 -8.23
C ALA A 105 2.46 3.56 -8.41
N GLU A 106 2.37 4.05 -9.66
CA GLU A 106 2.04 5.44 -9.99
C GLU A 106 0.61 5.82 -9.54
N ASP A 107 -0.34 4.90 -9.65
CA ASP A 107 -1.70 5.11 -9.14
C ASP A 107 -1.72 5.15 -7.61
N ALA A 108 -0.98 4.25 -6.96
CA ALA A 108 -0.85 4.21 -5.51
C ALA A 108 -0.11 5.45 -4.99
N ASP A 109 0.89 5.95 -5.71
CA ASP A 109 1.68 7.13 -5.37
C ASP A 109 0.78 8.33 -5.07
N ARG A 110 -0.17 8.60 -5.96
CA ARG A 110 -1.16 9.68 -5.78
C ARG A 110 -2.03 9.50 -4.55
N VAL A 111 -2.46 8.27 -4.27
CA VAL A 111 -3.30 7.96 -3.11
C VAL A 111 -2.50 8.07 -1.81
N ILE A 112 -1.26 7.59 -1.80
CA ILE A 112 -0.33 7.66 -0.67
C ILE A 112 0.02 9.13 -0.40
N GLN A 113 0.27 9.92 -1.43
CA GLN A 113 0.50 11.36 -1.30
C GLN A 113 -0.70 12.07 -0.66
N GLN A 114 -1.93 11.73 -1.06
CA GLN A 114 -3.14 12.29 -0.43
C GLN A 114 -3.30 11.89 1.04
N ALA A 115 -2.83 10.70 1.43
CA ALA A 115 -2.95 10.19 2.79
C ALA A 115 -1.83 10.65 3.73
N CYS A 116 -0.59 10.67 3.24
CA CYS A 116 0.63 10.88 4.02
C CYS A 116 1.28 12.26 3.77
N GLY A 117 0.78 13.03 2.81
CA GLY A 117 1.35 14.30 2.35
C GLY A 117 2.50 14.13 1.34
N ILE A 118 3.06 12.93 1.22
CA ILE A 118 4.19 12.58 0.34
C ILE A 118 3.93 11.18 -0.24
N GLY A 119 4.26 11.00 -1.51
CA GLY A 119 4.10 9.74 -2.25
C GLY A 119 5.27 8.77 -2.10
N LEU A 120 5.16 7.62 -2.77
CA LEU A 120 6.26 6.68 -3.04
C LEU A 120 7.38 7.32 -3.87
N SER A 121 7.05 8.21 -4.79
CA SER A 121 8.04 8.98 -5.56
C SER A 121 8.90 9.92 -4.70
N LEU A 122 8.54 10.09 -3.42
CA LEU A 122 9.17 11.01 -2.48
C LEU A 122 9.12 12.48 -2.92
N ASP A 123 8.29 12.77 -3.91
CA ASP A 123 7.99 14.12 -4.34
C ASP A 123 6.85 14.69 -3.48
N ALA A 124 7.09 15.88 -2.92
CA ALA A 124 6.03 16.72 -2.39
C ALA A 124 5.43 17.48 -3.59
N GLY A 125 4.46 16.87 -4.26
CA GLY A 125 3.77 17.49 -5.40
C GLY A 125 3.07 18.81 -5.08
#